data_AF-A0AAP8GFB2-F1
#
_entry.id   AF-A0AAP8GFB2-F1
#
_cell.length_a   1.000
_cell.length_b   1.000
_cell.length_c   1.000
_cell.angle_alpha   90.00
_cell.angle_beta   90.00
_cell.angle_gamma   90.00
#
_symmetry.space_group_name_H-M   'P 1'
#
loop_
_entity.id
_entity.type
_entity.pdbx_description
1 polymer ?
#
loop_
_entity_poly.entity_id
_entity_poly.type
_entity_poly.pdbx_seq_one_letter_code
_entity_poly.pdbx_strand_id
1 'polypeptide(L)'
;MSTGKIQDLPYSSKRPIRSALDKTKISQTTWLSSTGFTGDEQAYKDHGGPHKAVCGFSKHNYALYQDDLPTLPTHAMFGENLTFDYLDESDVYFGNQYRLGEALI
;
A
#
# COMPACT_ATOMS: atom_id res chain seq x y z
N MET A 1 -2.85 5.67 5.75
CA MET A 1 -2.14 4.39 5.98
C MET A 1 -3.15 3.27 5.94
N SER A 2 -2.78 2.15 5.34
CA SER A 2 -3.69 1.02 5.09
C SER A 2 -2.97 -0.33 5.27
N THR A 3 -3.69 -1.33 5.74
CA THR A 3 -3.21 -2.72 5.85
C THR A 3 -4.22 -3.70 5.26
N GLY A 4 -3.77 -4.85 4.78
CA GLY A 4 -4.61 -5.88 4.21
C GLY A 4 -4.38 -7.24 4.86
N LYS A 5 -5.42 -8.08 4.83
CA LYS A 5 -5.38 -9.48 5.22
C LYS A 5 -5.47 -10.36 3.99
N ILE A 6 -4.81 -11.52 4.02
CA ILE A 6 -4.87 -12.45 2.90
C ILE A 6 -6.30 -12.97 2.79
N GLN A 7 -6.90 -12.78 1.63
CA GLN A 7 -8.22 -13.27 1.28
C GLN A 7 -8.24 -13.73 -0.18
N ASP A 8 -9.29 -14.46 -0.57
CA ASP A 8 -9.49 -14.87 -1.95
C ASP A 8 -10.25 -13.76 -2.71
N LEU A 9 -9.55 -13.09 -3.62
CA LEU A 9 -10.07 -11.95 -4.38
C LEU A 9 -10.65 -12.40 -5.73
N PRO A 10 -11.82 -11.88 -6.15
CA PRO A 10 -12.48 -12.27 -7.40
C PRO A 10 -11.92 -11.57 -8.65
N TYR A 11 -10.63 -11.22 -8.66
CA TYR A 11 -10.00 -10.43 -9.73
C TYR A 11 -9.55 -11.24 -10.96
N SER A 12 -9.64 -12.56 -10.92
CA SER A 12 -9.38 -13.41 -12.09
C SER A 12 -10.61 -14.24 -12.44
N SER A 13 -10.90 -14.33 -13.75
CA SER A 13 -12.04 -15.07 -14.30
C SER A 13 -11.89 -16.60 -14.22
N LYS A 14 -10.69 -17.12 -13.94
CA LYS A 14 -10.42 -18.57 -13.86
C LYS A 14 -10.51 -19.12 -12.45
N ARG A 15 -9.86 -18.44 -11.50
CA ARG A 15 -9.83 -18.78 -10.08
C ARG A 15 -9.61 -17.54 -9.23
N PRO A 16 -10.09 -17.52 -7.98
CA PRO A 16 -9.77 -16.44 -7.04
C PRO A 16 -8.26 -16.29 -6.85
N ILE A 17 -7.83 -15.05 -6.65
CA ILE A 17 -6.43 -14.71 -6.36
C ILE A 17 -6.30 -14.58 -4.85
N ARG A 18 -5.50 -15.45 -4.23
CA ARG A 18 -5.16 -15.34 -2.82
C ARG A 18 -4.17 -14.20 -2.60
N SER A 19 -4.63 -13.09 -2.04
CA SER A 19 -3.84 -11.86 -1.89
C SER A 19 -4.35 -10.98 -0.75
N ALA A 20 -3.52 -10.05 -0.30
CA ALA A 20 -3.84 -9.00 0.68
C ALA A 20 -3.87 -7.60 0.04
N LEU A 21 -4.21 -7.56 -1.26
CA LEU A 21 -4.24 -6.33 -2.07
C LEU A 21 -5.29 -5.34 -1.56
N ASP A 22 -6.45 -5.85 -1.13
CA ASP A 22 -7.56 -5.03 -0.62
C ASP A 22 -7.24 -4.55 0.79
N LYS A 23 -6.50 -3.45 0.87
CA LYS A 23 -6.12 -2.85 2.14
C LYS A 23 -7.19 -1.90 2.63
N THR A 24 -7.45 -1.93 3.93
CA THR A 24 -8.37 -1.02 4.62
C THR A 24 -7.59 0.02 5.40
N LYS A 25 -8.16 1.23 5.57
CA LYS A 25 -7.55 2.28 6.39
C LYS A 25 -7.31 1.80 7.81
N ILE A 26 -6.13 2.11 8.31
CA ILE A 26 -5.78 1.94 9.72
C ILE A 26 -6.49 3.07 10.50
N SER A 27 -7.33 2.72 11.47
CA SER A 27 -8.11 3.68 12.27
C SER A 27 -7.46 4.06 13.61
N GLN A 28 -6.43 3.33 14.03
CA GLN A 28 -5.72 3.52 15.30
C GLN A 28 -4.21 3.57 15.07
N THR A 29 -3.45 4.03 16.07
CA THR A 29 -1.99 3.93 16.04
C THR A 29 -1.58 2.47 15.85
N THR A 30 -0.65 2.21 14.94
CA THR A 30 -0.12 0.87 14.68
C THR A 30 1.41 0.88 14.75
N TRP A 31 1.98 -0.27 15.05
CA TRP A 31 3.43 -0.45 15.04
C TRP A 31 3.93 -0.69 13.61
N LEU A 32 4.98 0.02 13.23
CA LEU A 32 5.73 -0.23 12.00
C LEU A 32 7.06 -0.89 12.35
N SER A 33 7.20 -2.18 12.05
CA SER A 33 8.44 -2.92 12.25
C SER A 33 9.38 -2.77 11.04
N SER A 34 10.61 -3.30 11.16
CA SER A 34 11.53 -3.38 10.02
C SER A 34 11.00 -4.23 8.86
N THR A 35 9.92 -4.98 9.01
CA THR A 35 9.33 -5.80 7.94
C THR A 35 7.92 -5.39 7.54
N GLY A 36 7.36 -4.33 8.15
CA GLY A 36 6.07 -3.77 7.78
C GLY A 36 5.14 -3.47 8.95
N PHE A 37 3.94 -2.98 8.62
CA PHE A 37 2.91 -2.62 9.59
C PHE A 37 2.33 -3.85 10.30
N THR A 38 2.10 -3.74 11.60
CA THR A 38 1.34 -4.74 12.35
C THR A 38 -0.05 -4.90 11.73
N GLY A 39 -0.41 -6.14 11.45
CA GLY A 39 -1.69 -6.50 10.84
C GLY A 39 -1.66 -6.59 9.31
N ASP A 40 -0.63 -6.07 8.65
CA ASP A 40 -0.47 -6.21 7.21
C ASP A 40 0.08 -7.61 6.85
N GLU A 41 -0.51 -8.23 5.84
CA GLU A 41 -0.12 -9.56 5.38
C GLU A 41 0.28 -9.56 3.91
N GLN A 42 0.98 -10.62 3.51
CA GLN A 42 1.51 -10.77 2.16
C GLN A 42 1.41 -12.25 1.76
N ALA A 43 0.77 -12.52 0.62
CA ALA A 43 0.52 -13.89 0.17
C ALA A 43 1.67 -14.48 -0.66
N TYR A 44 2.44 -13.65 -1.36
CA TYR A 44 3.53 -14.11 -2.20
C TYR A 44 4.81 -14.24 -1.37
N LYS A 45 5.46 -15.41 -1.45
CA LYS A 45 6.63 -15.76 -0.63
C LYS A 45 7.82 -14.81 -0.76
N ASP A 46 7.96 -14.14 -1.92
CA ASP A 46 9.06 -13.22 -2.19
C ASP A 46 8.63 -11.76 -1.98
N HIS A 47 7.40 -11.48 -1.54
CA HIS A 47 7.01 -10.15 -1.06
C HIS A 47 7.57 -9.89 0.35
N GLY A 48 7.78 -8.62 0.66
CA GLY A 48 8.13 -8.18 2.00
C GLY A 48 9.61 -8.24 2.32
N GLY A 49 9.90 -8.32 3.62
CA GLY A 49 11.25 -8.15 4.16
C GLY A 49 11.65 -6.68 4.28
N PRO A 50 12.86 -6.40 4.80
CA PRO A 50 13.26 -5.06 5.19
C PRO A 50 13.37 -4.04 4.06
N HIS A 51 13.59 -4.51 2.82
CA HIS A 51 13.67 -3.64 1.64
C HIS A 51 12.30 -3.40 0.98
N LYS A 52 11.23 -4.06 1.44
CA LYS A 52 9.87 -3.97 0.92
C LYS A 52 8.84 -3.97 2.07
N ALA A 53 9.22 -3.35 3.19
CA ALA A 53 8.42 -3.32 4.41
C ALA A 53 7.12 -2.53 4.23
N VAL A 54 7.17 -1.48 3.41
CA VAL A 54 6.07 -0.57 3.16
C VAL A 54 6.01 -0.26 1.66
N CYS A 55 4.81 -0.31 1.09
CA CYS A 55 4.53 0.18 -0.26
C CYS A 55 3.88 1.56 -0.18
N GLY A 56 4.32 2.51 -1.01
CA GLY A 56 3.76 3.85 -1.09
C GLY A 56 3.35 4.20 -2.51
N PHE A 57 2.31 5.03 -2.66
CA PHE A 57 1.84 5.51 -3.96
C PHE A 57 1.25 6.92 -3.85
N SER A 58 1.48 7.75 -4.86
CA SER A 58 0.93 9.11 -4.90
C SER A 58 -0.56 9.11 -5.24
N LYS A 59 -1.36 9.77 -4.41
CA LYS A 59 -2.77 9.97 -4.68
C LYS A 59 -3.02 10.86 -5.89
N HIS A 60 -2.11 11.80 -6.20
CA HIS A 60 -2.21 12.62 -7.41
C HIS A 60 -2.25 11.75 -8.66
N ASN A 61 -1.45 10.67 -8.68
CA ASN A 61 -1.39 9.74 -9.80
C ASN A 61 -2.65 8.87 -9.94
N TYR A 62 -3.58 8.86 -8.98
CA TYR A 62 -4.87 8.20 -9.19
C TYR A 62 -5.67 8.85 -10.31
N ALA A 63 -5.51 10.16 -10.53
CA ALA A 63 -6.21 10.90 -11.57
C ALA A 63 -5.88 10.38 -12.99
N LEU A 64 -4.72 9.72 -13.16
CA LEU A 64 -4.35 9.06 -14.42
C LEU A 64 -5.35 7.97 -14.84
N TYR A 65 -6.12 7.45 -13.89
CA TYR A 65 -7.07 6.34 -14.07
C TYR A 65 -8.53 6.77 -13.95
N GLN A 66 -8.81 8.08 -13.94
CA GLN A 66 -10.16 8.62 -13.77
C GLN A 66 -11.12 8.18 -14.88
N ASP A 67 -10.59 7.91 -16.08
CA ASP A 67 -11.38 7.48 -17.24
C ASP A 67 -11.57 5.94 -17.26
N ASP A 68 -10.74 5.21 -16.51
CA ASP A 68 -10.81 3.75 -16.42
C ASP A 68 -11.75 3.26 -15.32
N LEU A 69 -12.03 4.11 -14.31
CA LEU A 69 -12.84 3.77 -13.15
C LEU A 69 -14.00 4.75 -12.94
N PRO A 70 -15.22 4.25 -12.69
CA PRO A 70 -16.38 5.13 -12.45
C PRO A 70 -16.23 5.97 -11.18
N THR A 71 -15.42 5.52 -10.23
CA THR A 71 -15.10 6.26 -9.00
C THR A 71 -13.72 5.85 -8.53
N LEU A 72 -12.84 6.84 -8.33
CA LEU A 72 -11.50 6.59 -7.80
C LEU A 72 -11.56 6.29 -6.29
N PRO A 73 -10.86 5.25 -5.82
CA PRO A 73 -10.67 5.01 -4.40
C PRO A 73 -9.98 6.19 -3.71
N THR A 74 -10.22 6.36 -2.41
CA THR A 74 -9.56 7.42 -1.63
C THR A 74 -8.21 7.01 -1.05
N HIS A 75 -7.86 5.73 -1.14
CA HIS A 75 -6.65 5.09 -0.60
C HIS A 75 -6.49 3.68 -1.18
N ALA A 76 -5.29 3.12 -1.09
CA ALA A 76 -4.98 1.72 -1.38
C ALA A 76 -5.44 1.25 -2.78
N MET A 77 -5.55 2.15 -3.77
CA MET A 77 -6.00 1.79 -5.11
C MET A 77 -5.13 0.70 -5.75
N PHE A 78 -3.83 0.70 -5.44
CA PHE A 78 -2.87 -0.30 -5.91
C PHE A 78 -2.40 -1.23 -4.79
N GLY A 79 -3.14 -1.28 -3.68
CA GLY A 79 -2.77 -2.03 -2.49
C GLY A 79 -1.54 -1.47 -1.76
N GLU A 80 -1.25 -0.18 -1.92
CA GLU A 80 -0.19 0.46 -1.15
C GLU A 80 -0.57 0.64 0.32
N ASN A 81 0.43 0.65 1.20
CA ASN A 81 0.22 0.95 2.62
C ASN A 81 0.15 2.47 2.87
N LEU A 82 0.93 3.26 2.14
CA LEU A 82 1.00 4.71 2.25
C LEU A 82 0.48 5.38 0.99
N THR A 83 -0.70 5.95 1.06
CA THR A 83 -1.21 6.87 0.02
C THR A 83 -0.70 8.28 0.34
N PHE A 84 0.15 8.85 -0.51
CA PHE A 84 0.75 10.18 -0.31
C PHE A 84 -0.09 11.27 -0.97
N ASP A 85 -0.34 12.38 -0.26
CA ASP A 85 -1.04 13.53 -0.85
C ASP A 85 -0.08 14.55 -1.50
N TYR A 86 1.20 14.62 -1.10
CA TYR A 86 2.13 15.68 -1.51
C TYR A 86 3.46 15.19 -2.08
N LEU A 87 3.59 13.88 -2.31
CA LEU A 87 4.80 13.28 -2.88
C LEU A 87 4.41 12.46 -4.10
N ASP A 88 5.24 12.54 -5.12
CA ASP A 88 5.24 11.64 -6.27
C ASP A 88 6.68 11.25 -6.65
N GLU A 89 6.82 10.49 -7.72
CA GLU A 89 8.10 9.94 -8.18
C GLU A 89 9.11 11.00 -8.63
N SER A 90 8.69 12.26 -8.83
CA SER A 90 9.61 13.38 -9.14
C SER A 90 10.26 13.99 -7.90
N ASP A 91 9.65 13.81 -6.72
CA ASP A 91 10.13 14.31 -5.44
C ASP A 91 10.80 13.23 -4.58
N VAL A 92 10.62 11.96 -4.94
CA VAL A 92 11.17 10.81 -4.20
C VAL A 92 12.46 10.31 -4.85
N TYR A 93 13.55 10.34 -4.11
CA TYR A 93 14.86 9.87 -4.56
C TYR A 93 15.32 8.65 -3.75
N PHE A 94 16.10 7.77 -4.38
CA PHE A 94 16.70 6.64 -3.69
C PHE A 94 17.55 7.10 -2.50
N GLY A 95 17.29 6.52 -1.32
CA GLY A 95 17.99 6.86 -0.08
C GLY A 95 17.41 8.04 0.68
N ASN A 96 16.34 8.68 0.20
CA ASN A 96 15.58 9.61 1.05
C ASN A 96 15.06 8.90 2.29
N GLN A 97 15.00 9.67 3.39
CA GLN A 97 14.45 9.21 4.65
C GLN A 97 13.33 10.13 5.09
N TYR A 98 12.21 9.55 5.51
CA TYR A 98 11.03 10.26 5.96
C TYR A 98 10.67 9.83 7.37
N ARG A 99 10.23 10.78 8.19
CA ARG A 99 9.72 10.49 9.52
C ARG A 99 8.22 10.20 9.44
N LEU A 100 7.82 9.05 9.95
CA LEU A 100 6.41 8.66 10.08
C LEU A 100 6.12 8.36 11.56
N GLY A 101 5.68 9.40 12.28
CA GLY A 101 5.56 9.32 13.74
C GLY A 101 6.93 9.08 14.38
N GLU A 102 7.06 7.98 15.12
CA GLU A 102 8.32 7.56 15.74
C GLU A 102 9.25 6.79 14.78
N ALA A 103 8.73 6.29 13.66
CA ALA A 103 9.50 5.54 12.69
C ALA A 103 10.28 6.47 11.74
N LEU A 104 11.41 5.95 11.26
CA LEU A 104 12.18 6.51 10.14
C LEU A 104 12.16 5.46 9.03
N ILE A 105 11.63 5.86 7.87
CA ILE A 105 11.51 5.04 6.65
C ILE A 105 12.44 5.57 5.57
#